data_AF-A0A0C3C6G9-F1
#
_entry.id   AF-A0A0C3C6G9-F1
#
_cell.length_a   1.000
_cell.length_b   1.000
_cell.length_c   1.000
_cell.angle_alpha   90.00
_cell.angle_beta   90.00
_cell.angle_gamma   90.00
#
_symmetry.space_group_name_H-M   'P 1'
#
loop_
_entity.id
_entity.type
_entity.pdbx_description
1 polymer ?
#
loop_
_entity_poly.entity_id
_entity_poly.type
_entity_poly.pdbx_seq_one_letter_code
_entity_poly.pdbx_strand_id
1 'polypeptide(L)'
;MQGDGSPSGSQSVTDAPSRFSLDEWERLADGTSAFVRGLIAAKEAAEKHAESLELENFAWKAALKAKDEGLIFAKRAADEEIDALTKRLSTLQRDFGSLKDDNPLLYCLIDGDGHIFSQDHLRLGKAGGQQAAMLLTKGLTEYMTDNVDAGLSGRAQVWLTVFCNKSGLLDTLTGSGICAAEDFEAFLWAFNQASPWFSIVDVGPGKEAADAKLREHLRVLTRNPQIVRVFFGGGHDNGYASTLNYLQTEGLLEKVTLLRGYEVLAKELQSLNLPELKIEGVFMAKKLHSKSPSKLSLLPLNMQPLEPKDFEIFKTSSRSFSNSPPSNTRSPPLAVTQVVYVSEFNVRYISRWILFSPLANVSTVRVLDEGQY
;
A
#
# COMPACT_ATOMS: atom_id res chain seq x y z
N MET A 1 109.14 -40.38 -76.02
CA MET A 1 110.49 -40.15 -75.45
C MET A 1 110.31 -40.09 -73.94
N GLN A 2 110.47 -41.20 -73.23
CA GLN A 2 111.72 -41.69 -72.63
C GLN A 2 112.37 -40.66 -71.70
N GLY A 3 112.50 -41.03 -70.43
CA GLY A 3 113.22 -40.27 -69.41
C GLY A 3 112.98 -40.83 -68.01
N ASP A 4 113.61 -41.97 -67.73
CA ASP A 4 113.73 -42.65 -66.42
C ASP A 4 114.30 -41.75 -65.31
N GLY A 5 113.98 -42.10 -64.05
CA GLY A 5 114.79 -41.70 -62.89
C GLY A 5 114.02 -41.62 -61.56
N SER A 6 113.85 -42.74 -60.87
CA SER A 6 113.58 -42.74 -59.42
C SER A 6 114.79 -42.21 -58.63
N PRO A 7 114.60 -41.77 -57.38
CA PRO A 7 114.88 -42.72 -56.31
C PRO A 7 113.84 -42.74 -55.18
N SER A 8 113.69 -43.95 -54.67
CA SER A 8 113.26 -44.37 -53.34
C SER A 8 113.48 -43.35 -52.21
N GLY A 9 112.41 -43.09 -51.47
CA GLY A 9 112.41 -42.39 -50.19
C GLY A 9 111.22 -42.82 -49.35
N SER A 10 111.33 -44.00 -48.75
CA SER A 10 110.45 -44.52 -47.70
C SER A 10 110.53 -43.67 -46.43
N GLN A 11 109.41 -43.22 -45.89
CA GLN A 11 109.18 -42.96 -44.45
C GLN A 11 107.67 -42.72 -44.26
N SER A 12 106.93 -43.75 -43.88
CA SER A 12 106.59 -44.10 -42.48
C SER A 12 105.41 -43.29 -41.95
N VAL A 13 104.23 -43.88 -42.16
CA VAL A 13 103.00 -43.68 -41.39
C VAL A 13 103.32 -43.79 -39.90
N THR A 14 103.16 -42.70 -39.15
CA THR A 14 102.81 -42.71 -37.72
C THR A 14 102.01 -41.44 -37.41
N ASP A 15 100.70 -41.47 -37.68
CA ASP A 15 99.76 -40.59 -36.98
C ASP A 15 99.72 -41.04 -35.51
N ALA A 16 100.58 -40.44 -34.69
CA ALA A 16 100.51 -40.58 -33.25
C ALA A 16 99.32 -39.75 -32.76
N PRO A 17 98.43 -40.27 -31.89
CA PRO A 17 97.38 -39.47 -31.29
C PRO A 17 98.06 -38.34 -30.52
N SER A 18 97.70 -37.09 -30.83
CA SER A 18 98.17 -35.90 -30.12
C SER A 18 98.02 -36.12 -28.62
N ARG A 19 99.16 -36.32 -27.92
CA ARG A 19 99.16 -36.40 -26.47
C ARG A 19 98.73 -35.03 -25.95
N PHE A 20 97.58 -34.99 -25.29
CA PHE A 20 97.09 -33.82 -24.57
C PHE A 20 98.24 -33.20 -23.76
N SER A 21 98.51 -31.92 -23.99
CA SER A 21 99.49 -31.16 -23.23
C SER A 21 99.03 -30.98 -21.78
N LEU A 22 99.96 -30.79 -20.84
CA LEU A 22 99.64 -30.55 -19.43
C LEU A 22 98.70 -29.34 -19.27
N ASP A 23 98.93 -28.28 -20.04
CA ASP A 23 98.11 -27.06 -20.05
C ASP A 23 96.68 -27.32 -20.52
N GLU A 24 96.47 -28.23 -21.48
CA GLU A 24 95.12 -28.63 -21.92
C GLU A 24 94.39 -29.46 -20.86
N TRP A 25 95.11 -30.32 -20.13
CA TRP A 25 94.57 -31.06 -19.00
C TRP A 25 94.17 -30.14 -17.85
N GLU A 26 95.01 -29.15 -17.52
CA GLU A 26 94.73 -28.17 -16.46
C GLU A 26 93.52 -27.30 -16.82
N ARG A 27 93.43 -26.84 -18.09
CA ARG A 27 92.25 -26.09 -18.58
C ARG A 27 90.97 -26.91 -18.59
N LEU A 28 91.03 -28.20 -18.95
CA LEU A 28 89.89 -29.11 -18.87
C LEU A 28 89.47 -29.40 -17.43
N ALA A 29 90.44 -29.57 -16.52
CA ALA A 29 90.18 -29.77 -15.09
C ALA A 29 89.53 -28.52 -14.48
N ASP A 30 90.04 -27.33 -14.77
CA ASP A 30 89.47 -26.05 -14.33
C ASP A 30 88.09 -25.80 -14.92
N GLY A 31 87.90 -26.07 -16.21
CA GLY A 31 86.60 -25.98 -16.88
C GLY A 31 85.57 -26.93 -16.29
N THR A 32 85.98 -28.17 -15.98
CA THR A 32 85.12 -29.16 -15.32
C THR A 32 84.79 -28.74 -13.88
N SER A 33 85.77 -28.21 -13.14
CA SER A 33 85.58 -27.69 -11.77
C SER A 33 84.64 -26.49 -11.74
N ALA A 34 84.79 -25.55 -12.67
CA ALA A 34 83.91 -24.40 -12.82
C ALA A 34 82.48 -24.82 -13.20
N PHE A 35 82.32 -25.79 -14.11
CA PHE A 35 81.03 -26.35 -14.49
C PHE A 35 80.33 -27.03 -13.30
N VAL A 36 81.04 -27.86 -12.54
CA VAL A 36 80.50 -28.53 -11.35
C VAL A 36 80.08 -27.51 -10.27
N ARG A 37 80.89 -26.47 -10.02
CA ARG A 37 80.52 -25.38 -9.10
C ARG A 37 79.29 -24.61 -9.58
N GLY A 38 79.19 -24.34 -10.88
CA GLY A 38 78.03 -23.71 -11.49
C GLY A 38 76.77 -24.57 -11.36
N LEU A 39 76.87 -25.88 -11.56
CA LEU A 39 75.76 -26.82 -11.35
C LEU A 39 75.30 -26.86 -9.89
N ILE A 40 76.23 -26.86 -8.92
CA ILE A 40 75.88 -26.82 -7.50
C ILE A 40 75.15 -25.52 -7.16
N ALA A 41 75.67 -24.36 -7.60
CA ALA A 41 75.02 -23.08 -7.36
C ALA A 41 73.64 -22.97 -8.03
N ALA A 42 73.50 -23.48 -9.26
CA ALA A 42 72.22 -23.53 -9.96
C ALA A 42 71.22 -24.47 -9.27
N LYS A 43 71.69 -25.61 -8.76
CA LYS A 43 70.88 -26.53 -7.97
C LYS A 43 70.39 -25.86 -6.68
N GLU A 44 71.27 -25.23 -5.92
CA GLU A 44 70.91 -24.51 -4.68
C GLU A 44 69.92 -23.37 -4.94
N ALA A 45 70.10 -22.62 -6.03
CA ALA A 45 69.17 -21.57 -6.43
C ALA A 45 67.80 -22.13 -6.83
N ALA A 46 67.77 -23.25 -7.55
CA ALA A 46 66.54 -23.93 -7.92
C ALA A 46 65.80 -24.51 -6.70
N GLU A 47 66.54 -25.08 -5.74
CA GLU A 47 65.99 -25.58 -4.47
C GLU A 47 65.36 -24.44 -3.65
N LYS A 48 66.05 -23.30 -3.49
CA LYS A 48 65.48 -22.11 -2.82
C LYS A 48 64.22 -21.58 -3.51
N HIS A 49 64.21 -21.55 -4.83
CA HIS A 49 63.03 -21.13 -5.59
C HIS A 49 61.87 -22.12 -5.44
N ALA A 50 62.16 -23.43 -5.40
CA ALA A 50 61.16 -24.45 -5.14
C ALA A 50 60.54 -24.29 -3.74
N GLU A 51 61.35 -24.08 -2.71
CA GLU A 51 60.87 -23.80 -1.34
C GLU A 51 59.97 -22.55 -1.29
N SER A 52 60.35 -21.47 -1.98
CA SER A 52 59.54 -20.26 -2.07
C SER A 52 58.19 -20.51 -2.74
N LEU A 53 58.17 -21.26 -3.85
CA LEU A 53 56.94 -21.62 -4.54
C LEU A 53 56.07 -22.57 -3.72
N GLU A 54 56.66 -23.47 -2.95
CA GLU A 54 55.92 -24.36 -2.05
C GLU A 54 55.21 -23.56 -0.95
N LEU A 55 55.88 -22.57 -0.37
CA LEU A 55 55.29 -21.68 0.62
C LEU A 55 54.17 -20.83 0.02
N GLU A 56 54.36 -20.29 -1.18
CA GLU A 56 53.34 -19.52 -1.88
C GLU A 56 52.11 -20.38 -2.21
N ASN A 57 52.33 -21.59 -2.74
CA ASN A 57 51.26 -22.56 -2.99
C ASN A 57 50.50 -22.93 -1.71
N PHE A 58 51.21 -23.08 -0.59
CA PHE A 58 50.59 -23.32 0.70
C PHE A 58 49.70 -22.15 1.13
N ALA A 59 50.20 -20.91 1.00
CA ALA A 59 49.44 -19.71 1.33
C ALA A 59 48.18 -19.56 0.46
N TRP A 60 48.28 -19.77 -0.85
CA TRP A 60 47.14 -19.73 -1.76
C TRP A 60 46.10 -20.82 -1.45
N LYS A 61 46.53 -22.05 -1.16
CA LYS A 61 45.62 -23.13 -0.75
C LYS A 61 44.91 -22.81 0.55
N ALA A 62 45.60 -22.23 1.53
CA ALA A 62 45.00 -21.81 2.79
C ALA A 62 43.98 -20.67 2.58
N ALA A 63 44.31 -19.66 1.78
CA ALA A 63 43.42 -18.54 1.45
C ALA A 63 42.16 -19.01 0.71
N LEU A 64 42.30 -19.92 -0.26
CA LEU A 64 41.17 -20.50 -0.99
C LEU A 64 40.23 -21.26 -0.03
N LYS A 65 40.79 -22.10 0.84
CA LYS A 65 40.02 -22.82 1.85
C LYS A 65 39.25 -21.88 2.78
N ALA A 66 39.90 -20.83 3.27
CA ALA A 66 39.25 -19.83 4.14
C ALA A 66 38.11 -19.09 3.41
N LYS A 67 38.28 -18.79 2.12
CA LYS A 67 37.25 -18.18 1.29
C LYS A 67 36.04 -19.12 1.11
N ASP A 68 36.27 -20.40 0.84
CA ASP A 68 35.20 -21.39 0.67
C ASP A 68 34.41 -21.60 1.96
N GLU A 69 35.09 -21.67 3.10
CA GLU A 69 34.47 -21.74 4.42
C GLU A 69 33.64 -20.47 4.72
N GLY A 70 34.19 -19.29 4.40
CA GLY A 70 33.48 -18.02 4.51
C GLY A 70 32.23 -17.94 3.62
N LEU A 71 32.30 -18.48 2.40
CA LEU A 71 31.16 -18.54 1.49
C LEU A 71 30.07 -19.48 2.02
N ILE A 72 30.44 -20.63 2.58
CA ILE A 72 29.49 -21.56 3.21
C ILE A 72 28.78 -20.89 4.39
N PHE A 73 29.52 -20.18 5.24
CA PHE A 73 28.95 -19.47 6.37
C PHE A 73 27.99 -18.35 5.92
N ALA A 74 28.42 -17.52 4.96
CA ALA A 74 27.60 -16.45 4.40
C ALA A 74 26.31 -16.99 3.75
N LYS A 75 26.41 -18.11 3.03
CA LYS A 75 25.25 -18.77 2.44
C LYS A 75 24.28 -19.27 3.51
N ARG A 76 24.77 -19.93 4.56
CA ARG A 76 23.92 -20.39 5.67
C ARG A 76 23.22 -19.23 6.38
N ALA A 77 23.92 -18.13 6.63
CA ALA A 77 23.32 -16.94 7.23
C ALA A 77 22.22 -16.35 6.33
N ALA A 78 22.43 -16.32 5.00
CA ALA A 78 21.41 -15.86 4.06
C ALA A 78 20.21 -16.83 3.98
N ASP A 79 20.45 -18.14 3.98
CA ASP A 79 19.38 -19.16 3.98
C ASP A 79 18.53 -19.06 5.26
N GLU A 80 19.16 -18.81 6.41
CA GLU A 80 18.47 -18.56 7.69
C GLU A 80 17.63 -17.27 7.65
N GLU A 81 18.14 -16.20 7.03
CA GLU A 81 17.38 -14.96 6.86
C GLU A 81 16.18 -15.15 5.92
N ILE A 82 16.36 -15.88 4.83
CA ILE A 82 15.28 -16.24 3.89
C ILE A 82 14.21 -17.06 4.61
N ASP A 83 14.59 -18.08 5.39
CA ASP A 83 13.65 -18.88 6.17
C ASP A 83 12.90 -18.03 7.21
N ALA A 84 13.61 -17.14 7.91
CA ALA A 84 13.00 -16.21 8.86
C ALA A 84 12.01 -15.25 8.19
N LEU A 85 12.36 -14.66 7.05
CA LEU A 85 11.47 -13.77 6.30
C LEU A 85 10.27 -14.53 5.72
N THR A 86 10.48 -15.75 5.22
CA THR A 86 9.41 -16.61 4.70
C THR A 86 8.40 -16.94 5.81
N LYS A 87 8.90 -17.30 7.00
CA LYS A 87 8.05 -17.51 8.19
C LYS A 87 7.26 -16.24 8.54
N ARG A 88 7.89 -15.07 8.59
CA ARG A 88 7.20 -13.79 8.85
C ARG A 88 6.11 -13.49 7.82
N LEU A 89 6.40 -13.68 6.53
CA LEU A 89 5.41 -13.48 5.47
C LEU A 89 4.22 -14.44 5.61
N SER A 90 4.47 -15.70 5.93
CA SER A 90 3.39 -16.68 6.16
C SER A 90 2.51 -16.30 7.35
N THR A 91 3.10 -15.79 8.43
CA THR A 91 2.36 -15.28 9.59
C THR A 91 1.51 -14.08 9.20
N LEU A 92 2.08 -13.07 8.53
CA LEU A 92 1.34 -11.89 8.08
C LEU A 92 0.21 -12.23 7.11
N GLN A 93 0.44 -13.17 6.18
CA GLN A 93 -0.59 -13.63 5.26
C GLN A 93 -1.75 -14.30 5.99
N ARG A 94 -1.45 -15.15 6.99
CA ARG A 94 -2.48 -15.78 7.82
C ARG A 94 -3.25 -14.75 8.64
N ASP A 95 -2.55 -13.79 9.26
CA ASP A 95 -3.18 -12.77 10.10
C ASP A 95 -4.06 -11.82 9.25
N PHE A 96 -3.62 -11.47 8.04
CA PHE A 96 -4.41 -10.69 7.09
C PHE A 96 -5.59 -11.48 6.51
N GLY A 97 -5.41 -12.80 6.27
CA GLY A 97 -6.48 -13.71 5.87
C GLY A 97 -7.55 -13.79 6.95
N SER A 98 -7.16 -14.04 8.21
CA SER A 98 -8.06 -14.02 9.37
C SER A 98 -8.79 -12.69 9.50
N LEU A 99 -8.12 -11.55 9.32
CA LEU A 99 -8.81 -10.25 9.36
C LEU A 99 -9.89 -10.10 8.28
N LYS A 100 -9.73 -10.71 7.10
CA LYS A 100 -10.73 -10.68 6.02
C LYS A 100 -11.84 -11.72 6.22
N ASP A 101 -11.46 -12.89 6.72
CA ASP A 101 -12.34 -14.05 6.80
C ASP A 101 -13.11 -14.10 8.12
N ASP A 102 -12.65 -13.44 9.18
CA ASP A 102 -13.35 -13.38 10.45
C ASP A 102 -14.41 -12.27 10.42
N ASN A 103 -15.69 -12.69 10.39
CA ASN A 103 -16.88 -11.82 10.38
C ASN A 103 -16.90 -10.81 9.20
N PRO A 104 -17.09 -11.29 7.95
CA PRO A 104 -17.17 -10.40 6.80
C PRO A 104 -18.34 -9.42 6.94
N LEU A 105 -18.13 -8.18 6.53
CA LEU A 105 -19.13 -7.12 6.62
C LEU A 105 -19.65 -6.73 5.23
N LEU A 106 -20.98 -6.66 5.12
CA LEU A 106 -21.66 -6.03 4.00
C LEU A 106 -22.07 -4.64 4.43
N TYR A 107 -21.43 -3.62 3.86
CA TYR A 107 -21.73 -2.24 4.22
C TYR A 107 -22.72 -1.64 3.22
N CYS A 108 -23.88 -1.20 3.69
CA CYS A 108 -24.91 -0.57 2.87
C CYS A 108 -25.05 0.90 3.29
N LEU A 109 -24.78 1.80 2.36
CA LEU A 109 -24.78 3.24 2.56
C LEU A 109 -25.82 3.88 1.65
N ILE A 110 -26.84 4.51 2.21
CA ILE A 110 -27.99 5.03 1.47
C ILE A 110 -28.13 6.52 1.68
N ASP A 111 -28.34 7.24 0.58
CA ASP A 111 -28.77 8.64 0.58
C ASP A 111 -30.29 8.67 0.73
N GLY A 112 -30.78 8.90 1.96
CA GLY A 112 -32.20 8.85 2.27
C GLY A 112 -33.01 10.00 1.68
N ASP A 113 -32.38 11.11 1.28
CA ASP A 113 -33.06 12.23 0.65
C ASP A 113 -33.39 11.93 -0.82
N GLY A 114 -32.61 11.05 -1.46
CA GLY A 114 -32.86 10.59 -2.83
C GLY A 114 -33.13 9.10 -3.01
N HIS A 115 -33.14 8.29 -1.96
CA HIS A 115 -33.62 6.90 -1.95
C HIS A 115 -34.73 6.74 -0.93
N ILE A 116 -35.89 7.30 -1.27
CA ILE A 116 -37.05 7.34 -0.40
C ILE A 116 -37.70 5.95 -0.36
N PHE A 117 -37.93 5.43 0.85
CA PHE A 117 -38.62 4.16 1.06
C PHE A 117 -40.03 4.18 0.46
N SER A 118 -40.52 3.01 0.05
CA SER A 118 -41.81 2.93 -0.64
C SER A 118 -42.96 3.39 0.25
N GLN A 119 -44.00 3.93 -0.40
CA GLN A 119 -45.15 4.51 0.29
C GLN A 119 -45.87 3.50 1.18
N ASP A 120 -45.91 2.24 0.76
CA ASP A 120 -46.53 1.15 1.51
C ASP A 120 -45.78 0.89 2.82
N HIS A 121 -44.45 0.85 2.78
CA HIS A 121 -43.64 0.71 4.00
C HIS A 121 -43.78 1.94 4.91
N LEU A 122 -43.74 3.15 4.34
CA LEU A 122 -43.86 4.37 5.14
C LEU A 122 -45.21 4.45 5.88
N ARG A 123 -46.32 4.10 5.22
CA ARG A 123 -47.67 4.10 5.82
C ARG A 123 -47.90 3.00 6.85
N LEU A 124 -47.13 1.92 6.82
CA LEU A 124 -47.20 0.86 7.82
C LEU A 124 -46.44 1.19 9.12
N GLY A 125 -45.79 2.36 9.18
CA GLY A 125 -45.03 2.83 10.32
C GLY A 125 -44.08 1.77 10.85
N LYS A 126 -44.27 1.32 12.09
CA LYS A 126 -43.42 0.32 12.75
C LYS A 126 -43.27 -0.97 11.94
N ALA A 127 -44.37 -1.52 11.43
CA ALA A 127 -44.33 -2.76 10.65
C ALA A 127 -43.55 -2.58 9.34
N GLY A 128 -43.73 -1.42 8.69
CA GLY A 128 -43.02 -1.11 7.46
C GLY A 128 -41.53 -0.90 7.66
N GLY A 129 -41.10 -0.28 8.77
CA GLY A 129 -39.68 -0.14 9.11
C GLY A 129 -38.98 -1.47 9.28
N GLN A 130 -39.64 -2.42 9.96
CA GLN A 130 -39.14 -3.79 10.12
C GLN A 130 -39.09 -4.55 8.79
N GLN A 131 -40.15 -4.44 7.97
CA GLN A 131 -40.22 -5.08 6.66
C GLN A 131 -39.15 -4.56 5.70
N ALA A 132 -38.94 -3.24 5.64
CA ALA A 132 -37.90 -2.64 4.80
C ALA A 132 -36.50 -3.12 5.21
N ALA A 133 -36.21 -3.15 6.52
CA ALA A 133 -34.94 -3.66 7.04
C ALA A 133 -34.72 -5.15 6.69
N MET A 134 -35.77 -5.97 6.80
CA MET A 134 -35.73 -7.38 6.42
C MET A 134 -35.50 -7.57 4.92
N LEU A 135 -36.20 -6.83 4.07
CA LEU A 135 -36.05 -6.89 2.61
C LEU A 135 -34.65 -6.47 2.16
N LEU A 136 -34.11 -5.40 2.77
CA LEU A 136 -32.73 -4.98 2.53
C LEU A 136 -31.75 -6.08 2.93
N THR A 137 -31.84 -6.59 4.16
CA THR A 137 -30.96 -7.69 4.62
C THR A 137 -31.00 -8.88 3.67
N LYS A 138 -32.20 -9.29 3.28
CA LYS A 138 -32.43 -10.40 2.35
C LYS A 138 -31.78 -10.12 0.99
N GLY A 139 -32.13 -9.03 0.32
CA GLY A 139 -31.65 -8.73 -1.02
C GLY A 139 -30.12 -8.51 -1.08
N LEU A 140 -29.54 -7.89 -0.06
CA LEU A 140 -28.08 -7.74 0.04
C LEU A 140 -27.36 -9.09 0.18
N THR A 141 -27.92 -10.00 0.98
CA THR A 141 -27.32 -11.32 1.23
C THR A 141 -27.52 -12.26 0.03
N GLU A 142 -28.68 -12.23 -0.61
CA GLU A 142 -28.96 -12.98 -1.85
C GLU A 142 -28.02 -12.54 -2.97
N TYR A 143 -27.83 -11.22 -3.17
CA TYR A 143 -26.87 -10.72 -4.15
C TYR A 143 -25.46 -11.28 -3.96
N MET A 144 -24.97 -11.33 -2.71
CA MET A 144 -23.65 -11.86 -2.40
C MET A 144 -23.55 -13.36 -2.70
N THR A 145 -24.62 -14.10 -2.43
CA THR A 145 -24.71 -15.54 -2.70
C THR A 145 -24.64 -15.82 -4.20
N ASP A 146 -25.35 -15.02 -5.00
CA ASP A 146 -25.51 -15.24 -6.43
C ASP A 146 -24.33 -14.71 -7.27
N ASN A 147 -23.67 -13.64 -6.84
CA ASN A 147 -22.73 -12.89 -7.68
C ASN A 147 -21.28 -12.84 -7.17
N VAL A 148 -21.04 -13.17 -5.90
CA VAL A 148 -19.71 -12.97 -5.28
C VAL A 148 -19.15 -14.27 -4.72
N ASP A 149 -19.76 -14.81 -3.66
CA ASP A 149 -19.31 -16.04 -3.02
C ASP A 149 -20.44 -16.61 -2.16
N ALA A 150 -20.93 -17.79 -2.56
CA ALA A 150 -21.96 -18.53 -1.83
C ALA A 150 -21.53 -18.89 -0.40
N GLY A 151 -20.21 -19.04 -0.15
CA GLY A 151 -19.64 -19.31 1.16
C GLY A 151 -19.73 -18.12 2.14
N LEU A 152 -19.97 -16.89 1.67
CA LEU A 152 -20.20 -15.72 2.53
C LEU A 152 -21.62 -15.68 3.11
N SER A 153 -22.55 -16.41 2.51
CA SER A 153 -23.95 -16.44 2.91
C SER A 153 -24.11 -17.06 4.30
N GLY A 154 -24.78 -16.35 5.22
CA GLY A 154 -25.01 -16.79 6.60
C GLY A 154 -23.91 -16.45 7.63
N ARG A 155 -22.73 -16.00 7.18
CA ARG A 155 -21.64 -15.53 8.06
C ARG A 155 -21.40 -14.02 7.98
N ALA A 156 -21.82 -13.38 6.89
CA ALA A 156 -21.67 -11.94 6.73
C ALA A 156 -22.68 -11.15 7.57
N GLN A 157 -22.21 -10.09 8.23
CA GLN A 157 -23.08 -9.16 8.96
C GLN A 157 -23.39 -7.95 8.07
N VAL A 158 -24.65 -7.54 8.05
CA VAL A 158 -25.08 -6.35 7.32
C VAL A 158 -24.97 -5.13 8.24
N TRP A 159 -24.14 -4.18 7.84
CA TRP A 159 -24.06 -2.86 8.43
C TRP A 159 -24.72 -1.86 7.49
N LEU A 160 -25.84 -1.26 7.93
CA LEU A 160 -26.64 -0.37 7.10
C LEU A 160 -26.73 1.02 7.72
N THR A 161 -26.35 2.04 6.95
CA THR A 161 -26.48 3.44 7.35
C THR A 161 -27.19 4.25 6.28
N VAL A 162 -28.26 4.93 6.68
CA VAL A 162 -29.00 5.89 5.85
C VAL A 162 -28.74 7.28 6.42
N PHE A 163 -28.33 8.23 5.59
CA PHE A 163 -28.25 9.64 5.97
C PHE A 163 -29.37 10.42 5.29
N CYS A 164 -30.08 11.24 6.06
CA CYS A 164 -31.14 12.10 5.52
C CYS A 164 -31.30 13.36 6.35
N ASN A 165 -31.81 14.43 5.75
CA ASN A 165 -32.36 15.56 6.49
C ASN A 165 -33.77 15.18 6.95
N LYS A 166 -33.90 14.70 8.21
CA LYS A 166 -35.14 14.10 8.70
C LYS A 166 -36.33 15.07 8.65
N SER A 167 -36.14 16.31 9.08
CA SER A 167 -37.22 17.31 9.11
C SER A 167 -37.65 17.70 7.69
N GLY A 168 -36.71 17.95 6.79
CA GLY A 168 -37.01 18.26 5.40
C GLY A 168 -37.68 17.10 4.65
N LEU A 169 -37.27 15.86 4.93
CA LEU A 169 -37.90 14.67 4.38
C LEU A 169 -39.32 14.50 4.92
N LEU A 170 -39.54 14.65 6.24
CA LEU A 170 -40.86 14.57 6.87
C LEU A 170 -41.84 15.60 6.27
N ASP A 171 -41.41 16.85 6.12
CA ASP A 171 -42.22 17.93 5.51
C ASP A 171 -42.59 17.59 4.07
N THR A 172 -41.65 17.02 3.31
CA THR A 172 -41.88 16.60 1.93
C THR A 172 -42.88 15.45 1.84
N LEU A 173 -42.75 14.44 2.72
CA LEU A 173 -43.62 13.25 2.72
C LEU A 173 -45.05 13.60 3.14
N THR A 174 -45.21 14.39 4.21
CA THR A 174 -46.52 14.82 4.70
C THR A 174 -47.18 15.80 3.75
N GLY A 175 -46.44 16.79 3.24
CA GLY A 175 -46.93 17.78 2.28
C GLY A 175 -47.34 17.21 0.93
N SER A 176 -46.85 16.02 0.57
CA SER A 176 -47.25 15.28 -0.63
C SER A 176 -48.29 14.18 -0.39
N GLY A 177 -48.77 14.03 0.85
CA GLY A 177 -49.78 13.02 1.21
C GLY A 177 -49.27 11.58 1.16
N ILE A 178 -47.95 11.38 1.30
CA ILE A 178 -47.34 10.06 1.21
C ILE A 178 -47.64 9.24 2.47
N CYS A 179 -47.33 9.79 3.64
CA CYS A 179 -47.60 9.19 4.95
C CYS A 179 -47.90 10.28 5.99
N ALA A 180 -48.48 9.88 7.12
CA ALA A 180 -48.60 10.76 8.29
C ALA A 180 -47.24 10.92 8.99
N ALA A 181 -47.10 11.95 9.81
CA ALA A 181 -45.85 12.21 10.54
C ALA A 181 -45.56 11.10 11.56
N GLU A 182 -46.61 10.62 12.21
CA GLU A 182 -46.57 9.56 13.21
C GLU A 182 -46.10 8.23 12.60
N ASP A 183 -46.56 7.93 11.38
CA ASP A 183 -46.15 6.73 10.66
C ASP A 183 -44.67 6.81 10.29
N PHE A 184 -44.21 7.96 9.78
CA PHE A 184 -42.80 8.17 9.43
C PHE A 184 -41.88 8.00 10.65
N GLU A 185 -42.22 8.62 11.78
CA GLU A 185 -41.44 8.47 13.02
C GLU A 185 -41.43 7.01 13.52
N ALA A 186 -42.58 6.34 13.48
CA ALA A 186 -42.68 4.94 13.86
C ALA A 186 -41.86 4.03 12.92
N PHE A 187 -41.82 4.35 11.62
CA PHE A 187 -41.00 3.67 10.62
C PHE A 187 -39.51 3.80 10.95
N LEU A 188 -39.02 5.04 11.16
CA LEU A 188 -37.61 5.30 11.46
C LEU A 188 -37.15 4.57 12.72
N TRP A 189 -37.98 4.64 13.77
CA TRP A 189 -37.71 3.98 15.04
C TRP A 189 -37.57 2.45 14.88
N ALA A 190 -38.52 1.85 14.18
CA ALA A 190 -38.57 0.41 13.99
C ALA A 190 -37.45 -0.10 13.08
N PHE A 191 -37.08 0.67 12.07
CA PHE A 191 -35.94 0.37 11.19
C PHE A 191 -34.63 0.33 12.00
N ASN A 192 -34.38 1.35 12.83
CA ASN A 192 -33.18 1.41 13.69
C ASN A 192 -33.14 0.28 14.72
N GLN A 193 -34.30 -0.23 15.16
CA GLN A 193 -34.38 -1.36 16.09
C GLN A 193 -34.31 -2.73 15.41
N ALA A 194 -34.41 -2.80 14.08
CA ALA A 194 -34.43 -4.08 13.37
C ALA A 194 -33.08 -4.83 13.49
N SER A 195 -31.97 -4.10 13.65
CA SER A 195 -30.64 -4.67 13.87
C SER A 195 -29.76 -3.67 14.61
N PRO A 196 -28.84 -4.11 15.50
CA PRO A 196 -27.86 -3.23 16.15
C PRO A 196 -26.96 -2.46 15.18
N TRP A 197 -26.84 -2.95 13.94
CA TRP A 197 -26.00 -2.36 12.90
C TRP A 197 -26.77 -1.45 11.93
N PHE A 198 -28.05 -1.19 12.20
CA PHE A 198 -28.90 -0.41 11.31
C PHE A 198 -29.10 0.97 11.90
N SER A 199 -28.90 2.00 11.08
CA SER A 199 -29.02 3.38 11.53
C SER A 199 -29.50 4.30 10.42
N ILE A 200 -30.60 4.99 10.68
CA ILE A 200 -31.02 6.18 9.95
C ILE A 200 -30.59 7.38 10.79
N VAL A 201 -29.71 8.18 10.21
CA VAL A 201 -29.03 9.29 10.86
C VAL A 201 -29.58 10.59 10.29
N ASP A 202 -30.20 11.37 11.19
CA ASP A 202 -30.58 12.75 10.88
C ASP A 202 -29.34 13.63 10.83
N VAL A 203 -29.03 14.18 9.65
CA VAL A 203 -27.92 15.12 9.46
C VAL A 203 -28.34 16.58 9.69
N GLY A 204 -29.62 16.82 9.96
CA GLY A 204 -30.20 18.12 10.18
C GLY A 204 -30.34 18.96 8.90
N PRO A 205 -30.76 20.23 9.05
CA PRO A 205 -30.97 21.12 7.93
C PRO A 205 -29.62 21.60 7.38
N GLY A 206 -29.29 21.18 6.16
CA GLY A 206 -28.09 21.63 5.48
C GLY A 206 -28.04 21.12 4.06
N LYS A 207 -27.76 22.01 3.11
CA LYS A 207 -27.50 21.58 1.74
C LYS A 207 -26.19 20.77 1.73
N GLU A 208 -26.21 19.59 1.11
CA GLU A 208 -25.04 18.69 0.98
C GLU A 208 -24.51 18.09 2.30
N ALA A 209 -25.23 18.23 3.42
CA ALA A 209 -24.80 17.68 4.71
C ALA A 209 -24.79 16.13 4.69
N ALA A 210 -25.81 15.51 4.09
CA ALA A 210 -25.86 14.07 3.87
C ALA A 210 -24.74 13.66 2.90
N ASP A 211 -24.64 14.30 1.74
CA ASP A 211 -23.68 13.97 0.69
C ASP A 211 -22.22 13.99 1.19
N ALA A 212 -21.89 14.95 2.05
CA ALA A 212 -20.57 15.03 2.69
C ALA A 212 -20.28 13.80 3.57
N LYS A 213 -21.27 13.33 4.35
CA LYS A 213 -21.14 12.10 5.15
C LYS A 213 -21.01 10.88 4.25
N LEU A 214 -21.85 10.77 3.22
CA LEU A 214 -21.80 9.63 2.30
C LEU A 214 -20.45 9.53 1.58
N ARG A 215 -19.94 10.64 1.04
CA ARG A 215 -18.64 10.65 0.33
C ARG A 215 -17.50 10.17 1.23
N GLU A 216 -17.47 10.61 2.48
CA GLU A 216 -16.40 10.22 3.40
C GLU A 216 -16.54 8.77 3.87
N HIS A 217 -17.75 8.28 4.13
CA HIS A 217 -17.98 6.86 4.44
C HIS A 217 -17.58 5.98 3.26
N LEU A 218 -17.97 6.35 2.05
CA LEU A 218 -17.62 5.63 0.83
C LEU A 218 -16.09 5.60 0.64
N ARG A 219 -15.38 6.71 0.89
CA ARG A 219 -13.92 6.77 0.82
C ARG A 219 -13.27 5.88 1.88
N VAL A 220 -13.63 6.03 3.15
CA VAL A 220 -12.94 5.37 4.27
C VAL A 220 -13.31 3.89 4.35
N LEU A 221 -14.59 3.56 4.30
CA LEU A 221 -15.06 2.20 4.59
C LEU A 221 -14.83 1.21 3.45
N THR A 222 -14.76 1.67 2.19
CA THR A 222 -14.38 0.78 1.07
C THR A 222 -12.96 0.20 1.23
N ARG A 223 -12.07 0.92 1.93
CA ARG A 223 -10.70 0.45 2.24
C ARG A 223 -10.64 -0.54 3.40
N ASN A 224 -11.72 -0.67 4.18
CA ASN A 224 -11.72 -1.59 5.30
C ASN A 224 -11.61 -3.05 4.78
N PRO A 225 -10.62 -3.82 5.24
CA PRO A 225 -10.42 -5.19 4.77
C PRO A 225 -11.58 -6.15 5.13
N GLN A 226 -12.30 -5.90 6.23
CA GLN A 226 -13.46 -6.69 6.64
C GLN A 226 -14.70 -6.41 5.78
N ILE A 227 -14.76 -5.23 5.15
CA ILE A 227 -15.86 -4.88 4.25
C ILE A 227 -15.59 -5.52 2.90
N VAL A 228 -16.31 -6.63 2.66
CA VAL A 228 -16.19 -7.42 1.43
C VAL A 228 -16.96 -6.79 0.28
N ARG A 229 -18.01 -6.01 0.58
CA ARG A 229 -18.87 -5.35 -0.40
C ARG A 229 -19.46 -4.07 0.18
N VAL A 230 -19.50 -3.02 -0.63
CA VAL A 230 -20.21 -1.76 -0.34
C VAL A 230 -21.40 -1.64 -1.27
N PHE A 231 -22.60 -1.61 -0.73
CA PHE A 231 -23.82 -1.29 -1.45
C PHE A 231 -24.12 0.20 -1.30
N PHE A 232 -24.18 0.91 -2.42
CA PHE A 232 -24.28 2.37 -2.42
C PHE A 232 -25.60 2.84 -3.05
N GLY A 233 -26.51 3.33 -2.21
CA GLY A 233 -27.78 3.95 -2.59
C GLY A 233 -27.65 5.46 -2.79
N GLY A 234 -26.75 5.87 -3.69
CA GLY A 234 -26.55 7.28 -4.10
C GLY A 234 -26.67 7.49 -5.60
N GLY A 235 -27.27 6.53 -6.31
CA GLY A 235 -27.31 6.48 -7.78
C GLY A 235 -28.00 7.65 -8.50
N HIS A 236 -28.65 8.55 -7.77
CA HIS A 236 -29.50 9.61 -8.32
C HIS A 236 -28.79 10.97 -8.45
N ASP A 237 -27.60 11.13 -7.85
CA ASP A 237 -26.84 12.38 -7.83
C ASP A 237 -25.44 12.19 -8.46
N ASN A 238 -25.08 13.10 -9.37
CA ASN A 238 -23.73 13.15 -9.96
C ASN A 238 -22.68 13.64 -8.95
N GLY A 239 -23.07 14.24 -7.82
CA GLY A 239 -22.15 14.69 -6.77
C GLY A 239 -21.23 13.59 -6.23
N TYR A 240 -21.65 12.32 -6.36
CA TYR A 240 -20.87 11.14 -5.95
C TYR A 240 -19.87 10.64 -7.00
N ALA A 241 -19.98 11.09 -8.26
CA ALA A 241 -19.14 10.59 -9.37
C ALA A 241 -17.64 10.83 -9.11
N SER A 242 -17.29 11.98 -8.52
CA SER A 242 -15.89 12.30 -8.19
C SER A 242 -15.29 11.31 -7.19
N THR A 243 -16.04 10.93 -6.15
CA THR A 243 -15.59 9.94 -5.14
C THR A 243 -15.48 8.54 -5.73
N LEU A 244 -16.43 8.15 -6.58
CA LEU A 244 -16.39 6.85 -7.26
C LEU A 244 -15.21 6.75 -8.24
N ASN A 245 -14.93 7.80 -9.03
CA ASN A 245 -13.75 7.87 -9.90
C ASN A 245 -12.43 7.78 -9.10
N TYR A 246 -12.39 8.38 -7.92
CA TYR A 246 -11.24 8.27 -7.03
C TYR A 246 -11.05 6.81 -6.56
N LEU A 247 -12.12 6.12 -6.14
CA LEU A 247 -12.06 4.70 -5.81
C LEU A 247 -11.68 3.82 -7.01
N GLN A 248 -12.07 4.20 -8.22
CA GLN A 248 -11.65 3.52 -9.46
C GLN A 248 -10.14 3.61 -9.68
N THR A 249 -9.58 4.80 -9.47
CA THR A 249 -8.13 5.04 -9.60
C THR A 249 -7.33 4.20 -8.60
N GLU A 250 -7.91 3.90 -7.43
CA GLU A 250 -7.30 3.06 -6.40
C GLU A 250 -7.56 1.55 -6.58
N GLY A 251 -8.30 1.15 -7.61
CA GLY A 251 -8.69 -0.25 -7.83
C GLY A 251 -9.72 -0.77 -6.83
N LEU A 252 -10.42 0.11 -6.12
CA LEU A 252 -11.41 -0.25 -5.09
C LEU A 252 -12.86 -0.22 -5.60
N LEU A 253 -13.09 0.29 -6.82
CA LEU A 253 -14.43 0.40 -7.40
C LEU A 253 -15.12 -0.95 -7.56
N GLU A 254 -14.36 -2.03 -7.77
CA GLU A 254 -14.89 -3.40 -7.87
C GLU A 254 -15.61 -3.88 -6.61
N LYS A 255 -15.35 -3.27 -5.45
CA LYS A 255 -16.03 -3.54 -4.18
C LYS A 255 -17.37 -2.82 -4.05
N VAL A 256 -17.71 -1.91 -4.96
CA VAL A 256 -18.92 -1.10 -4.89
C VAL A 256 -19.99 -1.70 -5.80
N THR A 257 -21.22 -1.82 -5.28
CA THR A 257 -22.42 -2.19 -6.04
C THR A 257 -23.45 -1.09 -5.84
N LEU A 258 -24.04 -0.58 -6.91
CA LEU A 258 -25.08 0.44 -6.82
C LEU A 258 -26.40 -0.18 -6.39
N LEU A 259 -26.97 0.31 -5.30
CA LEU A 259 -28.33 -0.03 -4.87
C LEU A 259 -29.31 0.89 -5.59
N ARG A 260 -30.16 0.33 -6.45
CA ARG A 260 -31.12 1.08 -7.27
C ARG A 260 -32.32 1.50 -6.41
N GLY A 261 -32.48 2.81 -6.20
CA GLY A 261 -33.73 3.39 -5.66
C GLY A 261 -34.73 3.75 -6.76
N TYR A 262 -34.30 4.58 -7.71
CA TYR A 262 -35.11 4.98 -8.87
C TYR A 262 -34.73 4.20 -10.13
N GLU A 263 -35.63 4.17 -11.12
CA GLU A 263 -35.38 3.51 -12.41
C GLU A 263 -34.24 4.15 -13.21
N VAL A 264 -33.97 5.44 -13.00
CA VAL A 264 -32.97 6.20 -13.77
C VAL A 264 -31.80 6.60 -12.86
N LEU A 265 -30.61 6.12 -13.21
CA LEU A 265 -29.35 6.58 -12.61
C LEU A 265 -28.90 7.93 -13.18
N ALA A 266 -28.11 8.65 -12.41
CA ALA A 266 -27.42 9.84 -12.86
C ALA A 266 -26.42 9.49 -13.97
N LYS A 267 -26.33 10.34 -15.01
CA LYS A 267 -25.59 10.05 -16.26
C LYS A 267 -24.12 9.72 -16.02
N GLU A 268 -23.46 10.42 -15.09
CA GLU A 268 -22.05 10.20 -14.81
C GLU A 268 -21.83 8.84 -14.14
N LEU A 269 -22.77 8.38 -13.30
CA LEU A 269 -22.69 7.08 -12.65
C LEU A 269 -22.92 5.93 -13.64
N GLN A 270 -23.75 6.13 -14.66
CA GLN A 270 -23.93 5.14 -15.73
C GLN A 270 -22.62 4.87 -16.47
N SER A 271 -21.76 5.89 -16.64
CA SER A 271 -20.48 5.74 -17.33
C SER A 271 -19.47 4.84 -16.58
N LEU A 272 -19.67 4.63 -15.28
CA LEU A 272 -18.79 3.82 -14.44
C LEU A 272 -19.07 2.31 -14.55
N ASN A 273 -20.17 1.91 -15.19
CA ASN A 273 -20.57 0.50 -15.39
C ASN A 273 -20.48 -0.37 -14.13
N LEU A 274 -20.89 0.20 -12.99
CA LEU A 274 -20.90 -0.48 -11.71
C LEU A 274 -21.94 -1.62 -11.70
N PRO A 275 -21.68 -2.73 -10.99
CA PRO A 275 -22.71 -3.73 -10.72
C PRO A 275 -23.89 -3.08 -10.00
N GLU A 276 -25.10 -3.53 -10.32
CA GLU A 276 -26.33 -2.96 -9.79
C GLU A 276 -27.15 -4.02 -9.05
N LEU A 277 -27.81 -3.60 -7.97
CA LEU A 277 -28.77 -4.38 -7.22
C LEU A 277 -30.08 -3.60 -7.12
N LYS A 278 -31.17 -4.18 -7.59
CA LYS A 278 -32.53 -3.69 -7.38
C LYS A 278 -33.25 -4.61 -6.41
N ILE A 279 -33.78 -4.05 -5.33
CA ILE A 279 -34.61 -4.79 -4.37
C ILE A 279 -36.03 -4.26 -4.51
N GLU A 280 -36.91 -5.10 -5.08
CA GLU A 280 -38.28 -4.72 -5.39
C GLU A 280 -39.07 -4.35 -4.14
N GLY A 281 -39.87 -3.28 -4.24
CA GLY A 281 -40.77 -2.83 -3.18
C GLY A 281 -40.12 -2.03 -2.04
N VAL A 282 -38.78 -1.99 -1.91
CA VAL A 282 -38.11 -1.26 -0.82
C VAL A 282 -38.18 0.26 -1.01
N PHE A 283 -37.86 0.75 -2.21
CA PHE A 283 -37.82 2.17 -2.53
C PHE A 283 -38.92 2.57 -3.50
N MET A 284 -39.25 3.86 -3.53
CA MET A 284 -40.10 4.42 -4.56
C MET A 284 -39.37 4.44 -5.91
N ALA A 285 -40.02 3.93 -6.97
CA ALA A 285 -39.43 3.91 -8.31
C ALA A 285 -39.37 5.31 -8.99
N LYS A 286 -40.20 6.26 -8.54
CA LYS A 286 -40.31 7.62 -9.10
C LYS A 286 -39.84 8.66 -8.09
N LYS A 287 -39.03 9.61 -8.55
CA LYS A 287 -38.54 10.74 -7.74
C LYS A 287 -39.69 11.66 -7.35
N LEU A 288 -39.71 12.06 -6.09
CA LEU A 288 -40.65 13.09 -5.62
C LEU A 288 -40.22 14.46 -6.14
N HIS A 289 -41.17 15.20 -6.69
CA HIS A 289 -40.94 16.58 -7.05
C HIS A 289 -41.03 17.41 -5.77
N SER A 290 -39.90 17.68 -5.14
CA SER A 290 -39.80 18.70 -4.09
C SER A 290 -40.31 20.02 -4.68
N LYS A 291 -41.44 20.52 -4.18
CA LYS A 291 -41.81 21.92 -4.39
C LYS A 291 -40.81 22.74 -3.59
N SER A 292 -39.76 23.23 -4.23
CA SER A 292 -38.98 24.32 -3.65
C SER A 292 -39.97 25.40 -3.21
N PRO A 293 -39.88 25.96 -1.98
CA PRO A 293 -40.72 27.09 -1.65
C PRO A 293 -40.38 28.19 -2.65
N SER A 294 -41.32 28.43 -3.56
CA SER A 294 -41.29 29.56 -4.48
C SER A 294 -41.04 30.79 -3.61
N LYS A 295 -39.95 31.52 -3.89
CA LYS A 295 -39.67 32.81 -3.29
C LYS A 295 -40.98 33.59 -3.24
N LEU A 296 -41.52 33.79 -2.04
CA LEU A 296 -42.61 34.74 -1.86
C LEU A 296 -42.06 36.08 -2.33
N SER A 297 -42.50 36.52 -3.51
CA SER A 297 -42.29 37.86 -4.02
C SER A 297 -43.02 38.80 -3.06
N LEU A 298 -42.34 39.24 -2.01
CA LEU A 298 -42.81 40.34 -1.17
C LEU A 298 -42.87 41.57 -2.08
N LEU A 299 -44.10 42.06 -2.30
CA LEU A 299 -44.35 43.37 -2.91
C LEU A 299 -43.59 44.44 -2.11
N PRO A 300 -43.03 45.48 -2.75
CA PRO A 300 -42.28 46.50 -2.04
C PRO A 300 -43.22 47.30 -1.14
N LEU A 301 -43.09 47.11 0.17
CA LEU A 301 -43.63 48.05 1.16
C LEU A 301 -42.77 49.31 1.13
N ASN A 302 -43.42 50.42 0.83
CA ASN A 302 -42.86 51.76 0.79
C ASN A 302 -42.37 52.16 2.21
N MET A 303 -41.07 52.04 2.46
CA MET A 303 -40.44 52.45 3.72
C MET A 303 -40.04 53.94 3.63
N GLN A 304 -40.62 54.76 4.50
CA GLN A 304 -40.09 56.10 4.78
C GLN A 304 -38.81 55.99 5.65
N PRO A 305 -37.84 56.91 5.51
CA PRO A 305 -36.61 56.85 6.31
C PRO A 305 -36.87 57.26 7.77
N LEU A 306 -36.43 56.44 8.73
CA LEU A 306 -36.43 56.76 10.16
C LEU A 306 -35.09 57.38 10.56
N GLU A 307 -35.15 58.51 11.26
CA GLU A 307 -34.03 59.27 11.83
C GLU A 307 -33.37 58.56 13.03
N PRO A 308 -32.05 58.73 13.26
CA PRO A 308 -31.31 57.97 14.26
C PRO A 308 -31.38 58.62 15.66
N LYS A 309 -32.39 58.28 16.48
CA LYS A 309 -32.40 58.66 17.92
C LYS A 309 -32.79 57.58 18.93
N ASP A 310 -32.98 56.32 18.54
CA ASP A 310 -33.47 55.28 19.46
C ASP A 310 -32.40 54.34 20.06
N PHE A 311 -31.11 54.64 19.94
CA PHE A 311 -30.03 53.75 20.40
C PHE A 311 -29.57 53.94 21.87
N GLU A 312 -30.23 54.81 22.65
CA GLU A 312 -29.77 55.21 24.01
C GLU A 312 -30.66 54.70 25.17
N ILE A 313 -31.51 53.68 24.97
CA ILE A 313 -32.38 53.15 26.05
C ILE A 313 -31.90 51.78 26.62
N PHE A 314 -30.92 51.12 26.00
CA PHE A 314 -30.42 49.81 26.45
C PHE A 314 -29.19 49.84 27.37
N LYS A 315 -28.64 51.02 27.70
CA LYS A 315 -27.42 51.13 28.54
C LYS A 315 -27.66 51.39 30.03
N THR A 316 -28.90 51.56 30.48
CA THR A 316 -29.20 51.84 31.89
C THR A 316 -30.31 50.96 32.43
N SER A 317 -30.03 49.65 32.57
CA SER A 317 -30.74 48.83 33.57
C SER A 317 -29.86 47.65 33.97
N SER A 318 -28.93 47.91 34.88
CA SER A 318 -28.20 46.89 35.63
C SER A 318 -28.60 46.97 37.10
N ARG A 319 -29.31 45.95 37.59
CA ARG A 319 -29.44 45.46 38.99
C ARG A 319 -30.46 44.31 38.93
N SER A 320 -30.33 43.14 39.53
CA SER A 320 -29.32 42.45 40.35
C SER A 320 -30.01 41.15 40.81
N PHE A 321 -29.40 39.96 40.78
CA PHE A 321 -29.64 38.87 41.75
C PHE A 321 -28.54 37.78 41.62
N SER A 322 -28.42 36.96 42.66
CA SER A 322 -27.20 36.54 43.35
C SER A 322 -26.61 35.15 43.02
N ASN A 323 -25.28 35.09 43.14
CA ASN A 323 -24.35 33.99 43.50
C ASN A 323 -24.86 32.57 43.82
N SER A 324 -24.23 31.59 43.17
CA SER A 324 -23.54 30.45 43.84
C SER A 324 -22.43 29.87 42.92
N PRO A 325 -21.27 29.40 43.46
CA PRO A 325 -20.12 29.02 42.64
C PRO A 325 -20.06 27.50 42.36
N PRO A 326 -19.59 27.05 41.18
CA PRO A 326 -19.17 25.67 41.01
C PRO A 326 -17.68 25.48 41.33
N SER A 327 -17.42 24.31 41.89
CA SER A 327 -16.14 23.78 42.35
C SER A 327 -15.13 23.56 41.20
N ASN A 328 -13.89 23.96 41.47
CA ASN A 328 -12.71 23.59 40.70
C ASN A 328 -12.50 22.07 40.75
N THR A 329 -12.64 21.38 39.62
CA THR A 329 -11.94 20.11 39.39
C THR A 329 -11.13 20.22 38.10
N ARG A 330 -9.82 20.28 38.31
CA ARG A 330 -8.77 20.40 37.30
C ARG A 330 -8.49 19.00 36.76
N SER A 331 -8.96 18.69 35.55
CA SER A 331 -8.55 17.49 34.81
C SER A 331 -7.18 17.76 34.16
N PRO A 332 -6.24 16.79 34.15
CA PRO A 332 -4.95 16.98 33.51
C PRO A 332 -5.08 16.88 31.97
N PRO A 333 -4.21 17.56 31.20
CA PRO A 333 -4.23 17.47 29.74
C PRO A 333 -3.78 16.07 29.30
N LEU A 334 -4.60 15.42 28.48
CA LEU A 334 -4.20 14.23 27.74
C LEU A 334 -3.15 14.64 26.71
N ALA A 335 -1.93 14.15 26.89
CA ALA A 335 -0.88 14.25 25.88
C ALA A 335 -1.34 13.49 24.63
N VAL A 336 -1.61 14.22 23.55
CA VAL A 336 -1.80 13.64 22.22
C VAL A 336 -0.41 13.26 21.71
N THR A 337 -0.04 12.00 21.87
CA THR A 337 1.11 11.43 21.16
C THR A 337 0.72 11.31 19.69
N GLN A 338 1.20 12.24 18.86
CA GLN A 338 1.19 12.06 17.42
C GLN A 338 2.11 10.88 17.06
N VAL A 339 1.51 9.74 16.75
CA VAL A 339 2.21 8.66 16.04
C VAL A 339 2.18 9.02 14.57
N VAL A 340 3.29 9.57 14.07
CA VAL A 340 3.51 9.78 12.64
C VAL A 340 3.79 8.42 12.02
N TYR A 341 2.85 7.90 11.24
CA TYR A 341 3.13 6.82 10.30
C TYR A 341 3.85 7.42 9.10
N VAL A 342 5.15 7.18 8.98
CA VAL A 342 5.86 7.38 7.72
C VAL A 342 5.69 6.10 6.92
N SER A 343 4.82 6.13 5.90
CA SER A 343 4.72 5.05 4.92
C SER A 343 5.86 5.19 3.90
N GLU A 344 6.98 4.51 4.12
CA GLU A 344 7.97 4.33 3.06
C GLU A 344 7.56 3.13 2.19
N PHE A 345 6.84 3.41 1.12
CA PHE A 345 6.81 2.55 -0.06
C PHE A 345 7.26 3.37 -1.25
N ASN A 346 8.54 3.24 -1.61
CA ASN A 346 9.00 3.59 -2.94
C ASN A 346 10.06 2.59 -3.38
N VAL A 347 9.60 1.46 -3.94
CA VAL A 347 10.45 0.51 -4.64
C VAL A 347 10.55 0.95 -6.09
N ARG A 348 11.68 1.57 -6.48
CA ARG A 348 12.16 1.54 -7.87
C ARG A 348 13.68 1.46 -7.92
N TYR A 349 14.14 0.31 -8.44
CA TYR A 349 15.34 0.10 -9.25
C TYR A 349 16.64 0.82 -8.82
N ILE A 350 17.59 0.09 -8.21
CA ILE A 350 18.95 -0.07 -8.74
C ILE A 350 19.48 -1.45 -8.33
N SER A 351 19.79 -2.29 -9.33
CA SER A 351 20.56 -3.51 -9.18
C SER A 351 22.03 -3.21 -9.50
N ARG A 352 22.95 -3.26 -8.52
CA ARG A 352 24.30 -3.88 -8.68
C ARG A 352 25.20 -3.81 -7.43
N TRP A 353 25.45 -5.00 -6.84
CA TRP A 353 26.69 -5.51 -6.17
C TRP A 353 27.23 -4.88 -4.86
N ILE A 354 26.83 -5.48 -3.73
CA ILE A 354 27.63 -6.25 -2.73
C ILE A 354 29.13 -5.89 -2.55
N LEU A 355 29.55 -5.38 -1.37
CA LEU A 355 30.28 -6.07 -0.27
C LEU A 355 30.82 -5.12 0.83
N PHE A 356 30.86 -5.65 2.05
CA PHE A 356 31.37 -5.18 3.34
C PHE A 356 32.65 -4.30 3.36
N SER A 357 32.72 -3.34 4.28
CA SER A 357 33.57 -3.42 5.51
C SER A 357 33.42 -2.22 6.46
N PRO A 358 33.68 -2.39 7.78
CA PRO A 358 33.56 -1.35 8.80
C PRO A 358 34.87 -0.57 9.03
N LEU A 359 34.73 0.67 9.53
CA LEU A 359 35.71 1.47 10.29
C LEU A 359 37.09 1.72 9.65
N ALA A 360 37.34 2.97 9.22
CA ALA A 360 38.49 3.77 9.69
C ALA A 360 38.46 5.19 9.08
N ASN A 361 38.48 6.19 9.97
CA ASN A 361 39.02 7.52 9.71
C ASN A 361 40.39 7.41 9.03
N VAL A 362 40.63 8.10 7.91
CA VAL A 362 41.84 8.92 7.70
C VAL A 362 41.55 10.00 6.65
N SER A 363 41.97 11.20 7.02
CA SER A 363 42.05 12.48 6.35
C SER A 363 42.61 12.48 4.92
N THR A 364 42.33 13.58 4.22
CA THR A 364 43.09 14.17 3.09
C THR A 364 42.54 13.88 1.69
N VAL A 365 41.62 14.73 1.24
CA VAL A 365 41.31 14.88 -0.18
C VAL A 365 42.36 15.81 -0.79
N ARG A 366 43.25 15.26 -1.64
CA ARG A 366 43.95 16.03 -2.68
C ARG A 366 43.24 15.75 -4.00
N VAL A 367 42.71 16.81 -4.60
CA VAL A 367 42.25 16.82 -5.98
C VAL A 367 43.49 16.83 -6.86
N LEU A 368 43.60 15.87 -7.78
CA LEU A 368 44.40 16.02 -8.99
C LEU A 368 43.49 15.81 -10.19
N ASP A 369 43.55 16.81 -11.04
CA ASP A 369 42.88 17.00 -12.30
C ASP A 369 43.67 16.30 -13.43
N GLU A 370 42.96 16.09 -14.54
CA GLU A 370 43.42 15.73 -15.89
C GLU A 370 44.04 14.34 -16.15
N GLY A 371 43.64 13.76 -17.28
CA GLY A 371 44.54 12.90 -18.06
C GLY A 371 43.86 11.75 -18.79
N GLN A 372 43.72 11.93 -20.10
CA GLN A 372 43.37 10.93 -21.12
C GLN A 372 44.06 9.57 -20.96
N TYR A 373 43.34 8.47 -21.27
CA TYR A 373 43.46 7.68 -22.51
C TYR A 373 42.35 6.62 -22.58
#